data_AF-A0A5C3KWF8-F1
#
_entry.id   AF-A0A5C3KWF8-F1
#
_cell.length_a   1.000
_cell.length_b   1.000
_cell.length_c   1.000
_cell.angle_alpha   90.00
_cell.angle_beta   90.00
_cell.angle_gamma   90.00
#
_symmetry.space_group_name_H-M   'P 1'
#
loop_
_entity.id
_entity.type
_entity.pdbx_description
1 polymer ?
#
loop_
_entity_poly.entity_id
_entity_poly.type
_entity_poly.pdbx_seq_one_letter_code
_entity_poly.pdbx_strand_id
1 'polypeptide(L)'
;LCLDEIANDGWLCWIPTTDDISGPCKHASELDSTKIGLNLTTIHTVNEAVQSGKVHVGQELLVAAFAQNDRCNYSTKPVLILPTCKCGLFEDAALILEKLLPYGEDCHGPICVKYLSDGGLKQCPVLYLHCIICEIVPSDALFQHVGFLQALNLWTGSNFEMQNLDWKHYFKHEFL
;
A
#
# COMPACT_ATOMS: atom_id res chain seq x y z
N LEU A 1 -6.21 -6.69 3.83
CA LEU A 1 -5.62 -5.69 2.92
C LEU A 1 -4.19 -6.10 2.66
N CYS A 2 -3.84 -6.40 1.41
CA CYS A 2 -2.47 -6.74 1.02
C CYS A 2 -1.88 -5.53 0.29
N LEU A 3 -0.64 -5.16 0.60
CA LEU A 3 0.08 -4.09 -0.12
C LEU A 3 1.43 -4.59 -0.55
N ASP A 4 1.74 -4.39 -1.81
CA ASP A 4 3.06 -4.74 -2.34
C ASP A 4 3.49 -3.74 -3.41
N GLU A 5 4.79 -3.68 -3.66
CA GLU A 5 5.40 -2.83 -4.68
C GLU A 5 5.92 -3.69 -5.83
N ILE A 6 5.47 -3.41 -7.04
CA ILE A 6 5.92 -4.12 -8.25
C ILE A 6 6.86 -3.20 -9.03
N ALA A 7 8.06 -3.70 -9.36
CA ALA A 7 8.98 -2.98 -10.22
C ALA A 7 8.36 -2.70 -11.60
N ASN A 8 8.60 -1.50 -12.12
CA ASN A 8 8.12 -1.03 -13.40
C ASN A 8 9.30 -0.47 -14.22
N ASP A 9 9.17 -0.45 -15.55
CA ASP A 9 10.21 0.02 -16.47
C ASP A 9 10.50 1.53 -16.35
N GLY A 10 9.63 2.26 -15.62
CA GLY A 10 9.86 3.67 -15.30
C GLY A 10 9.69 4.60 -16.49
N TRP A 11 8.65 4.40 -17.30
CA TRP A 11 8.33 5.24 -18.46
C TRP A 11 7.11 6.11 -18.22
N LEU A 12 7.13 7.30 -18.82
CA LEU A 12 5.96 8.15 -18.94
C LEU A 12 5.13 7.67 -20.14
N CYS A 13 3.82 7.57 -19.96
CA CYS A 13 2.90 7.23 -21.03
C CYS A 13 1.70 8.18 -21.03
N TRP A 14 1.19 8.48 -22.21
CA TRP A 14 -0.09 9.15 -22.34
C TRP A 14 -1.20 8.11 -22.38
N ILE A 15 -2.27 8.34 -21.62
CA ILE A 15 -3.46 7.50 -21.60
C ILE A 15 -4.56 8.22 -22.39
N PRO A 16 -4.84 7.82 -23.65
CA PRO A 16 -5.78 8.54 -24.51
C PRO A 16 -7.21 8.58 -23.98
N THR A 17 -7.61 7.59 -23.18
CA THR A 17 -8.98 7.48 -22.65
C THR A 17 -9.30 8.53 -21.60
N THR A 18 -8.30 8.97 -20.82
CA THR A 18 -8.46 10.00 -19.78
C THR A 18 -7.76 11.31 -20.13
N ASP A 19 -7.00 11.31 -21.22
CA ASP A 19 -6.13 12.39 -21.68
C ASP A 19 -5.07 12.80 -20.64
N ASP A 20 -4.60 11.84 -19.85
CA ASP A 20 -3.63 12.08 -18.77
C ASP A 20 -2.24 11.53 -19.12
N ILE A 21 -1.22 12.22 -18.62
CA ILE A 21 0.14 11.70 -18.54
C ILE A 21 0.23 10.81 -17.29
N SER A 22 0.50 9.54 -17.49
CA SER A 22 0.74 8.53 -16.46
C SER A 22 2.22 8.14 -16.41
N GLY A 23 2.61 7.53 -15.30
CA GLY A 23 4.01 7.21 -14.98
C GLY A 23 4.66 8.14 -13.94
N PRO A 24 4.33 9.44 -13.81
CA PRO A 24 4.83 10.23 -12.68
C PRO A 24 4.44 9.60 -11.34
N CYS A 25 5.35 9.65 -10.37
CA CYS A 25 5.08 9.21 -9.00
C CYS A 25 4.03 10.12 -8.32
N LYS A 26 3.59 9.73 -7.12
CA LYS A 26 2.63 10.50 -6.30
C LYS A 26 2.90 12.01 -6.19
N HIS A 27 4.15 12.47 -6.26
CA HIS A 27 4.51 13.90 -6.21
C HIS A 27 3.94 14.70 -7.40
N ALA A 28 3.42 14.04 -8.43
CA ALA A 28 2.65 14.67 -9.48
C ALA A 28 1.40 15.40 -8.97
N SER A 29 0.92 15.11 -7.74
CA SER A 29 -0.11 15.92 -7.09
C SER A 29 0.31 17.37 -6.83
N GLU A 30 1.61 17.69 -6.89
CA GLU A 30 2.13 19.06 -6.81
C GLU A 30 2.12 19.80 -8.14
N LEU A 31 1.68 19.14 -9.22
CA LEU A 31 1.46 19.76 -10.52
C LEU A 31 0.01 20.21 -10.63
N ASP A 32 -0.21 21.32 -11.33
CA ASP A 32 -1.56 21.86 -11.53
C ASP A 32 -2.47 20.89 -12.28
N SER A 33 -1.90 20.13 -13.22
CA SER A 33 -2.61 19.14 -14.02
C SER A 33 -1.64 18.17 -14.70
N THR A 34 -2.08 16.93 -14.88
CA THR A 34 -1.46 15.94 -15.76
C THR A 34 -2.22 15.75 -17.06
N LYS A 35 -3.32 16.50 -17.27
CA LYS A 35 -4.11 16.47 -18.51
C LYS A 35 -3.39 17.20 -19.64
N ILE A 36 -3.19 16.53 -20.77
CA ILE A 36 -2.53 17.13 -21.93
C ILE A 36 -3.40 18.27 -22.49
N GLY A 37 -4.68 18.02 -22.70
CA GLY A 37 -5.58 19.00 -23.28
C GLY A 37 -5.23 19.32 -24.72
N LEU A 38 -5.39 20.59 -25.11
CA LEU A 38 -5.25 21.04 -26.51
C LEU A 38 -3.84 21.50 -26.89
N ASN A 39 -2.92 21.60 -25.93
CA ASN A 39 -1.58 22.15 -26.15
C ASN A 39 -0.50 21.28 -25.50
N LEU A 40 0.76 21.51 -25.89
CA LEU A 40 1.91 20.78 -25.36
C LEU A 40 2.44 21.37 -24.04
N THR A 41 1.77 22.39 -23.48
CA THR A 41 2.25 23.11 -22.30
C THR A 41 2.39 22.17 -21.10
N THR A 42 1.38 21.31 -20.86
CA THR A 42 1.43 20.33 -19.77
C THR A 42 2.60 19.37 -19.92
N ILE A 43 2.91 18.93 -21.15
CA ILE A 43 4.04 18.03 -21.41
C ILE A 43 5.36 18.71 -21.05
N HIS A 44 5.54 19.97 -21.44
CA HIS A 44 6.73 20.73 -21.07
C HIS A 44 6.83 20.91 -19.55
N THR A 45 5.73 21.26 -18.88
CA THR A 45 5.70 21.41 -17.41
C THR A 45 6.04 20.12 -16.69
N VAL A 46 5.47 18.97 -17.12
CA VAL A 46 5.82 17.66 -16.55
C VAL A 46 7.29 17.33 -16.79
N ASN A 47 7.80 17.56 -18.00
CA ASN A 47 9.20 17.28 -18.32
C ASN A 47 10.16 18.17 -17.50
N GLU A 48 9.89 19.45 -17.36
CA GLU A 48 10.67 20.37 -16.52
C GLU A 48 10.62 19.97 -15.04
N ALA A 49 9.44 19.56 -14.54
CA ALA A 49 9.30 19.07 -13.17
C ALA A 49 10.10 17.77 -12.92
N VAL A 50 10.17 16.90 -13.92
CA VAL A 50 10.98 15.68 -13.86
C VAL A 50 12.48 15.99 -13.92
N GLN A 51 12.90 16.87 -14.83
CA GLN A 51 14.31 17.24 -14.96
C GLN A 51 14.85 18.02 -13.74
N SER A 52 14.00 18.83 -13.11
CA SER A 52 14.34 19.55 -11.88
C SER A 52 14.32 18.67 -10.63
N GLY A 53 13.85 17.42 -10.72
CA GLY A 53 13.72 16.51 -9.58
C GLY A 53 12.56 16.84 -8.64
N LYS A 54 11.67 17.77 -9.01
CA LYS A 54 10.44 18.04 -8.25
C LYS A 54 9.49 16.84 -8.30
N VAL A 55 9.37 16.24 -9.48
CA VAL A 55 8.57 15.03 -9.70
C VAL A 55 9.49 13.92 -10.19
N HIS A 56 9.25 12.70 -9.75
CA HIS A 56 10.02 11.53 -10.21
C HIS A 56 9.16 10.65 -11.10
N VAL A 57 9.79 9.91 -12.01
CA VAL A 57 9.11 8.82 -12.72
C VAL A 57 8.96 7.64 -11.76
N GLY A 58 7.76 7.08 -11.69
CA GLY A 58 7.45 5.93 -10.84
C GLY A 58 8.18 4.69 -11.31
N GLN A 59 9.20 4.28 -10.55
CA GLN A 59 9.98 3.07 -10.80
C GLN A 59 9.28 1.82 -10.25
N GLU A 60 8.36 2.01 -9.30
CA GLU A 60 7.59 0.96 -8.68
C GLU A 60 6.11 1.34 -8.69
N LEU A 61 5.26 0.33 -8.66
CA LEU A 61 3.81 0.46 -8.55
C LEU A 61 3.40 -0.15 -7.22
N LEU A 62 2.96 0.69 -6.28
CA LEU A 62 2.29 0.24 -5.08
C LEU A 62 0.90 -0.25 -5.47
N VAL A 63 0.63 -1.52 -5.21
CA VAL A 63 -0.68 -2.13 -5.41
C VAL A 63 -1.26 -2.48 -4.05
N ALA A 64 -2.43 -1.93 -3.75
CA ALA A 64 -3.21 -2.33 -2.58
C ALA A 64 -4.44 -3.11 -3.03
N ALA A 65 -4.71 -4.23 -2.37
CA ALA A 65 -5.84 -5.08 -2.70
C ALA A 65 -6.53 -5.67 -1.46
N PHE A 66 -7.85 -5.81 -1.54
CA PHE A 66 -8.59 -6.59 -0.56
C PHE A 66 -8.67 -8.04 -1.01
N ALA A 67 -8.17 -8.93 -0.16
CA ALA A 67 -8.34 -10.37 -0.27
C ALA A 67 -9.31 -10.80 0.83
N GLN A 68 -10.41 -11.42 0.45
CA GLN A 68 -11.41 -11.92 1.39
C GLN A 68 -11.06 -13.37 1.75
N ASN A 69 -11.14 -13.68 3.04
CA ASN A 69 -11.06 -15.06 3.51
C ASN A 69 -12.45 -15.70 3.53
N ASP A 70 -13.08 -15.75 2.35
CA ASP A 70 -14.41 -16.32 2.15
C ASP A 70 -14.29 -17.62 1.35
N ARG A 71 -15.00 -18.68 1.79
CA ARG A 71 -15.09 -19.98 1.12
C ARG A 71 -15.47 -19.90 -0.36
N CYS A 72 -16.29 -18.93 -0.73
CA CYS A 72 -16.82 -18.80 -2.09
C CYS A 72 -16.17 -17.66 -2.89
N ASN A 73 -15.46 -16.74 -2.23
CA ASN A 73 -14.92 -15.54 -2.85
C ASN A 73 -13.50 -15.25 -2.40
N TYR A 74 -12.55 -16.06 -2.88
CA TYR A 74 -11.11 -15.86 -2.66
C TYR A 74 -10.47 -14.88 -3.66
N SER A 75 -11.28 -14.10 -4.39
CA SER A 75 -10.73 -13.17 -5.38
C SER A 75 -10.06 -11.97 -4.69
N THR A 76 -8.85 -11.66 -5.13
CA THR A 76 -8.16 -10.43 -4.74
C THR A 76 -8.68 -9.29 -5.60
N LYS A 77 -9.14 -8.21 -4.95
CA LYS A 77 -9.69 -7.03 -5.62
C LYS A 77 -8.71 -5.86 -5.45
N PRO A 78 -7.93 -5.49 -6.48
CA PRO A 78 -7.12 -4.29 -6.45
C PRO A 78 -8.00 -3.07 -6.22
N VAL A 79 -7.62 -2.22 -5.27
CA VAL A 79 -8.33 -0.98 -4.93
C VAL A 79 -7.47 0.25 -5.10
N LEU A 80 -6.15 0.09 -5.09
CA LEU A 80 -5.21 1.17 -5.35
C LEU A 80 -4.08 0.65 -6.22
N ILE A 81 -3.76 1.41 -7.25
CA ILE A 81 -2.52 1.28 -8.03
C ILE A 81 -1.91 2.67 -8.05
N LEU A 82 -0.75 2.83 -7.42
CA LEU A 82 -0.10 4.12 -7.26
C LEU A 82 1.36 4.02 -7.70
N PRO A 83 1.81 4.81 -8.67
CA PRO A 83 3.24 4.91 -8.98
C PRO A 83 3.99 5.54 -7.82
N THR A 84 5.01 4.85 -7.32
CA THR A 84 5.85 5.30 -6.23
C THR A 84 7.26 5.58 -6.70
N CYS A 85 7.88 6.56 -6.05
CA CYS A 85 9.32 6.74 -6.09
C CYS A 85 9.87 6.39 -4.70
N LYS A 86 11.04 5.75 -4.65
CA LYS A 86 11.71 5.36 -3.40
C LYS A 86 12.02 6.53 -2.46
N CYS A 87 11.81 7.77 -2.88
CA CYS A 87 11.99 8.98 -2.08
C CYS A 87 10.85 9.32 -1.10
N GLY A 88 9.69 8.66 -1.15
CA GLY A 88 8.58 8.98 -0.23
C GLY A 88 8.87 8.67 1.25
N LEU A 89 8.21 9.36 2.18
CA LEU A 89 8.33 9.09 3.61
C LEU A 89 7.35 7.99 4.05
N PHE A 90 7.45 7.53 5.30
CA PHE A 90 6.57 6.46 5.82
C PHE A 90 5.16 7.00 6.13
N GLU A 91 5.04 8.29 6.41
CA GLU A 91 3.79 9.01 6.69
C GLU A 91 2.82 8.91 5.51
N ASP A 92 3.33 8.90 4.29
CA ASP A 92 2.50 8.72 3.10
C ASP A 92 1.89 7.32 3.02
N ALA A 93 2.65 6.30 3.44
CA ALA A 93 2.15 4.94 3.52
C ALA A 93 1.12 4.82 4.66
N ALA A 94 1.34 5.49 5.80
CA ALA A 94 0.34 5.57 6.88
C ALA A 94 -0.97 6.17 6.39
N LEU A 95 -0.93 7.29 5.66
CA LEU A 95 -2.12 7.92 5.10
C LEU A 95 -2.90 6.98 4.19
N ILE A 96 -2.21 6.19 3.35
CA ILE A 96 -2.86 5.18 2.50
C ILE A 96 -3.60 4.15 3.36
N LEU A 97 -2.98 3.66 4.43
CA LEU A 97 -3.61 2.68 5.33
C LEU A 97 -4.82 3.28 6.04
N GLU A 98 -4.69 4.50 6.58
CA GLU A 98 -5.77 5.21 7.26
C GLU A 98 -6.99 5.42 6.36
N LYS A 99 -6.80 5.58 5.05
CA LYS A 99 -7.90 5.70 4.08
C LYS A 99 -8.49 4.37 3.67
N LEU A 100 -7.65 3.34 3.48
CA LEU A 100 -8.10 2.05 2.98
C LEU A 100 -8.74 1.17 4.07
N LEU A 101 -8.34 1.29 5.33
CA LEU A 101 -8.89 0.46 6.41
C LEU A 101 -10.40 0.70 6.62
N PRO A 102 -10.90 1.92 6.84
CA PRO A 102 -12.34 2.15 6.99
C PRO A 102 -13.11 1.77 5.73
N TYR A 103 -12.54 2.09 4.55
CA TYR A 103 -13.17 1.76 3.27
C TYR A 103 -13.34 0.26 3.06
N GLY A 104 -12.33 -0.54 3.41
CA GLY A 104 -12.41 -1.98 3.30
C GLY A 104 -13.38 -2.59 4.31
N GLU A 105 -13.49 -2.01 5.51
CA GLU A 105 -14.40 -2.46 6.56
C GLU A 105 -15.85 -2.24 6.13
N ASP A 106 -16.16 -1.05 5.60
CA ASP A 106 -17.48 -0.73 5.05
C ASP A 106 -17.86 -1.66 3.87
N CYS A 107 -16.90 -2.01 3.02
CA CYS A 107 -17.15 -2.84 1.84
C CYS A 107 -17.25 -4.34 2.14
N HIS A 108 -16.50 -4.85 3.13
CA HIS A 108 -16.23 -6.27 3.29
C HIS A 108 -16.44 -6.80 4.72
N GLY A 109 -16.87 -5.95 5.65
CA GLY A 109 -16.99 -6.28 7.07
C GLY A 109 -15.66 -6.15 7.80
N PRO A 110 -15.60 -6.56 9.09
CA PRO A 110 -14.42 -6.38 9.93
C PRO A 110 -13.20 -6.98 9.25
N ILE A 111 -12.24 -6.12 8.91
CA ILE A 111 -11.02 -6.56 8.28
C ILE A 111 -10.16 -7.16 9.39
N CYS A 112 -10.10 -8.50 9.48
CA CYS A 112 -8.98 -9.16 10.14
C CYS A 112 -7.74 -8.88 9.28
N VAL A 113 -7.07 -7.77 9.56
CA VAL A 113 -5.96 -7.30 8.72
C VAL A 113 -4.81 -8.30 8.82
N LYS A 114 -4.35 -8.78 7.66
CA LYS A 114 -3.01 -9.30 7.42
C LYS A 114 -2.32 -8.31 6.49
N TYR A 115 -1.46 -7.46 7.02
CA TYR A 115 -0.58 -6.66 6.16
C TYR A 115 0.55 -7.52 5.64
N LEU A 116 0.29 -8.24 4.55
CA LEU A 116 1.33 -8.87 3.75
C LEU A 116 2.14 -7.76 3.09
N SER A 117 3.34 -7.58 3.61
CA SER A 117 4.35 -6.64 3.14
C SER A 117 5.66 -7.41 3.05
N ASP A 118 6.45 -7.08 2.04
CA ASP A 118 7.83 -7.57 1.86
C ASP A 118 8.81 -7.05 2.93
N GLY A 119 8.32 -6.31 3.94
CA GLY A 119 9.15 -5.74 4.98
C GLY A 119 9.92 -4.50 4.51
N GLY A 120 9.40 -3.79 3.50
CA GLY A 120 9.99 -2.55 3.02
C GLY A 120 10.21 -1.55 4.15
N LEU A 121 11.35 -0.84 4.13
CA LEU A 121 11.78 0.07 5.21
C LEU A 121 10.73 1.12 5.60
N LYS A 122 9.83 1.48 4.68
CA LYS A 122 8.74 2.45 4.91
C LYS A 122 7.49 1.83 5.48
N GLN A 123 7.23 0.56 5.14
CA GLN A 123 6.01 -0.12 5.54
C GLN A 123 6.14 -0.62 6.98
N CYS A 124 7.31 -1.13 7.38
CA CYS A 124 7.54 -1.64 8.73
C CYS A 124 7.19 -0.65 9.87
N PRO A 125 7.63 0.63 9.85
CA PRO A 125 7.25 1.60 10.87
C PRO A 125 5.75 1.85 10.92
N VAL A 126 5.11 1.94 9.76
CA VAL A 126 3.66 2.17 9.66
C VAL A 126 2.89 0.98 10.25
N LEU A 127 3.30 -0.24 9.92
CA LEU A 127 2.69 -1.45 10.46
C LEU A 127 2.85 -1.54 11.97
N TYR A 128 4.02 -1.18 12.49
CA TYR A 128 4.24 -1.11 13.92
C TYR A 128 3.28 -0.11 14.59
N LEU A 129 3.15 1.09 14.05
CA LEU A 129 2.27 2.13 14.60
C LEU A 129 0.79 1.74 14.56
N HIS A 130 0.33 1.06 13.50
CA HIS A 130 -1.08 0.70 13.35
C HIS A 130 -1.46 -0.65 14.00
N CYS A 131 -0.54 -1.60 14.09
CA CYS A 131 -0.85 -2.97 14.52
C CYS A 131 -0.30 -3.32 15.91
N ILE A 132 0.40 -2.42 16.60
CA ILE A 132 0.99 -2.68 17.93
C ILE A 132 0.47 -1.65 18.94
N ILE A 133 -0.83 -1.70 19.20
CA ILE A 133 -1.54 -0.73 20.06
C ILE A 133 -2.06 -1.40 21.34
N CYS A 134 -2.77 -2.53 21.21
CA CYS A 134 -3.34 -3.28 22.33
C CYS A 134 -2.90 -4.74 22.29
N GLU A 135 -2.76 -5.35 23.46
CA GLU A 135 -2.50 -6.79 23.58
C GLU A 135 -3.83 -7.55 23.72
N ILE A 136 -4.00 -8.63 22.96
CA ILE A 136 -5.17 -9.51 23.07
C ILE A 136 -5.10 -10.26 24.40
N VAL A 137 -6.14 -10.12 25.21
CA VAL A 137 -6.28 -10.76 26.53
C VAL A 137 -7.31 -11.90 26.50
N PRO A 138 -7.28 -12.84 27.47
CA PRO A 138 -8.22 -13.97 27.53
C PRO A 138 -9.71 -13.61 27.55
N SER A 139 -10.06 -12.37 27.92
CA SER A 139 -11.45 -11.88 27.89
C SER A 139 -11.93 -11.47 26.48
N ASP A 140 -11.01 -11.29 25.53
CA ASP A 140 -11.36 -10.86 24.17
C ASP A 140 -11.93 -12.03 23.35
N ALA A 141 -12.95 -11.75 22.55
CA ALA A 141 -13.58 -12.74 21.68
C ALA A 141 -12.59 -13.37 20.68
N LEU A 142 -11.53 -12.65 20.30
CA LEU A 142 -10.51 -13.14 19.38
C LEU A 142 -9.53 -14.12 20.04
N PHE A 143 -9.32 -14.02 21.37
CA PHE A 143 -8.34 -14.83 22.08
C PHE A 143 -8.62 -16.34 21.97
N GLN A 144 -9.89 -16.75 21.94
CA GLN A 144 -10.26 -18.15 21.77
C GLN A 144 -9.73 -18.76 20.46
N HIS A 145 -9.52 -17.93 19.43
CA HIS A 145 -9.06 -18.36 18.12
C HIS A 145 -7.54 -18.26 17.97
N VAL A 146 -6.92 -17.24 18.56
CA VAL A 146 -5.52 -16.90 18.30
C VAL A 146 -4.60 -16.96 19.52
N GLY A 147 -5.15 -16.92 20.73
CA GLY A 147 -4.40 -16.81 21.98
C GLY A 147 -3.50 -18.02 22.30
N PHE A 148 -3.78 -19.17 21.68
CA PHE A 148 -2.98 -20.38 21.82
C PHE A 148 -2.03 -20.64 20.64
N LEU A 149 -2.01 -19.77 19.63
CA LEU A 149 -1.11 -19.90 18.48
C LEU A 149 0.30 -19.44 18.89
N GLN A 150 1.19 -20.42 19.08
CA GLN A 150 2.59 -20.15 19.38
C GLN A 150 3.24 -19.34 18.25
N ALA A 151 4.07 -18.36 18.62
CA ALA A 151 4.75 -17.42 17.74
C ALA A 151 3.84 -16.40 17.00
N LEU A 152 2.53 -16.40 17.26
CA LEU A 152 1.69 -15.29 16.81
C LEU A 152 1.89 -14.08 17.74
N ASN A 153 2.08 -12.91 17.14
CA ASN A 153 2.07 -11.67 17.89
C ASN A 153 0.63 -11.37 18.37
N LEU A 154 0.45 -11.31 19.70
CA LEU A 154 -0.83 -10.96 20.31
C LEU A 154 -1.07 -9.45 20.40
N TRP A 155 -0.11 -8.63 19.98
CA TRP A 155 -0.32 -7.20 19.83
C TRP A 155 -1.06 -6.91 18.53
N THR A 156 -2.10 -6.11 18.63
CA THR A 156 -2.97 -5.70 17.53
C THR A 156 -3.21 -4.20 17.50
N GLY A 157 -3.77 -3.73 16.39
CA GLY A 157 -4.35 -2.40 16.28
C GLY A 157 -5.63 -2.24 17.11
N SER A 158 -6.19 -1.04 17.11
CA SER A 158 -7.36 -0.66 17.91
C SER A 158 -8.61 -1.50 17.63
N ASN A 159 -8.75 -2.05 16.42
CA ASN A 159 -9.86 -2.91 16.02
C ASN A 159 -9.41 -4.35 15.78
N PHE A 160 -8.38 -4.79 16.50
CA PHE A 160 -7.77 -6.11 16.37
C PHE A 160 -7.09 -6.36 15.01
N GLU A 161 -6.58 -5.31 14.36
CA GLU A 161 -5.77 -5.43 13.16
C GLU A 161 -4.44 -6.12 13.47
N MET A 162 -4.09 -7.18 12.73
CA MET A 162 -2.86 -7.93 12.93
C MET A 162 -1.80 -7.60 11.87
N GLN A 163 -0.54 -7.57 12.29
CA GLN A 163 0.58 -7.54 11.35
C GLN A 163 0.90 -8.97 10.89
N ASN A 164 1.12 -9.16 9.58
CA ASN A 164 1.57 -10.45 9.06
C ASN A 164 2.52 -10.28 7.87
N LEU A 165 3.81 -10.38 8.13
CA LEU A 165 4.84 -10.30 7.08
C LEU A 165 4.88 -11.59 6.25
N ASP A 166 5.21 -11.50 4.96
CA ASP A 166 5.32 -12.71 4.13
C ASP A 166 6.55 -13.52 4.58
N TRP A 167 6.27 -14.65 5.25
CA TRP A 167 7.27 -15.57 5.76
C TRP A 167 8.28 -16.02 4.68
N LYS A 168 7.89 -16.07 3.40
CA LYS A 168 8.79 -16.44 2.30
C LYS A 168 9.99 -15.50 2.18
N HIS A 169 9.83 -14.24 2.54
CA HIS A 169 10.92 -13.25 2.48
C HIS A 169 11.96 -13.52 3.56
N TYR A 170 11.53 -13.97 4.75
CA TYR A 170 12.45 -14.40 5.80
C TYR A 170 13.34 -15.57 5.36
N PHE A 171 12.76 -16.61 4.74
CA PHE A 171 13.56 -17.74 4.27
C PHE A 171 14.53 -17.37 3.15
N LYS A 172 14.15 -16.44 2.28
CA LYS A 172 15.07 -15.94 1.25
C LYS A 172 16.28 -15.22 1.85
N HIS A 173 16.12 -14.51 2.96
CA HIS A 173 17.23 -13.76 3.58
C HIS A 173 18.15 -14.62 4.46
N GLU A 174 17.67 -15.74 5.02
CA GLU A 174 18.51 -16.61 5.87
C GLU A 174 19.22 -17.74 5.12
N PHE A 175 18.71 -18.16 3.95
CA PHE A 175 19.21 -19.35 3.25
C PHE A 175 19.84 -19.07 1.87
N LEU A 176 19.89 -17.81 1.42
CA LEU A 176 20.57 -17.35 0.20
C LEU A 176 21.53 -16.19 0.54
#